data_AF-A4V8X3-F1
#
_entry.id   AF-A4V8X3-F1
#
_cell.length_a   1.000
_cell.length_b   1.000
_cell.length_c   1.000
_cell.angle_alpha   90.00
_cell.angle_beta   90.00
_cell.angle_gamma   90.00
#
_symmetry.space_group_name_H-M   'P 1'
#
loop_
_entity.id
_entity.type
_entity.pdbx_description
1 polymer ?
#
loop_
_entity_poly.entity_id
_entity_poly.type
_entity_poly.pdbx_seq_one_letter_code
_entity_poly.pdbx_strand_id
1 'polypeptide(L)'
;THWKHGGIVGVFGYGGGVIGRYCDQPEMFPGVAHFHTMRVNQPMGHFYTTEYLEQLMDLWERRGSGLTNMHGSTGDIIFLGTTTPQLEEVFYELTHNINQDLGGSGSNLRTPSDCMGQSMCEYACTTHSSHYAAI
;
A
#
# COMPACT_ATOMS: atom_id res chain seq x y z
N THR A 1 21.52 4.83 9.26
CA THR A 1 20.16 4.25 9.30
C THR A 1 20.14 3.20 10.39
N HIS A 2 19.02 3.03 11.10
CA HIS A 2 18.86 2.05 12.20
C HIS A 2 17.94 0.88 11.82
N TRP A 3 18.03 0.51 10.55
CA TRP A 3 17.30 -0.61 9.97
C TRP A 3 18.31 -1.62 9.43
N LYS A 4 18.09 -2.91 9.73
CA LYS A 4 18.88 -4.01 9.18
C LYS A 4 18.70 -4.07 7.65
N HIS A 5 19.66 -4.71 7.00
CA HIS A 5 19.58 -4.92 5.56
C HIS A 5 18.43 -5.88 5.21
N GLY A 6 17.53 -5.41 4.34
CA GLY A 6 16.50 -6.23 3.72
C GLY A 6 15.47 -6.83 4.70
N GLY A 7 14.88 -7.93 4.25
CA GLY A 7 13.78 -8.64 4.90
C GLY A 7 12.85 -9.24 3.85
N ILE A 8 12.70 -10.56 3.84
CA ILE A 8 11.82 -11.26 2.91
C ILE A 8 10.60 -11.73 3.69
N VAL A 9 9.46 -11.10 3.39
CA VAL A 9 8.14 -11.41 3.93
C VAL A 9 7.12 -11.10 2.83
N GLY A 10 5.93 -11.68 2.92
CA GLY A 10 4.89 -11.51 1.91
C GLY A 10 3.61 -12.22 2.32
N VAL A 11 2.69 -12.34 1.37
CA VAL A 11 1.43 -13.08 1.50
C VAL A 11 1.41 -14.22 0.49
N PHE A 12 0.74 -15.32 0.82
CA PHE A 12 0.68 -16.49 -0.04
C PHE A 12 0.02 -16.15 -1.39
N GLY A 13 0.58 -16.73 -2.45
CA GLY A 13 0.18 -16.44 -3.83
C GLY A 13 0.97 -15.30 -4.48
N TYR A 14 1.50 -14.34 -3.72
CA TYR A 14 2.23 -13.18 -4.26
C TYR A 14 3.73 -13.21 -3.95
N GLY A 15 4.53 -12.88 -4.96
CA GLY A 15 6.01 -12.74 -4.84
C GLY A 15 6.50 -11.33 -4.49
N GLY A 16 5.59 -10.40 -4.21
CA GLY A 16 5.88 -8.99 -3.97
C GLY A 16 4.70 -8.26 -3.31
N GLY A 17 4.82 -6.94 -3.16
CA GLY A 17 3.83 -6.08 -2.50
C GLY A 17 4.14 -5.75 -1.04
N VAL A 18 5.02 -6.52 -0.39
CA VAL A 18 5.48 -6.27 0.99
C VAL A 18 6.99 -6.09 1.03
N ILE A 19 7.45 -5.05 1.73
CA ILE A 19 8.87 -4.79 1.98
C ILE A 19 9.19 -5.10 3.45
N GLY A 20 9.91 -6.19 3.68
CA GLY A 20 10.38 -6.55 5.01
C GLY A 20 11.41 -5.56 5.54
N ARG A 21 11.23 -5.15 6.80
CA ARG A 21 12.16 -4.28 7.52
C ARG A 21 12.18 -4.62 9.00
N TYR A 22 13.38 -4.58 9.56
CA TYR A 22 13.67 -4.93 10.95
C TYR A 22 14.59 -3.88 11.57
N CYS A 23 14.30 -3.43 12.79
CA CYS A 23 15.17 -2.53 13.54
C CYS A 23 16.49 -3.24 13.92
N ASP A 24 17.60 -2.51 13.91
CA ASP A 24 18.91 -3.05 14.33
C ASP A 24 19.09 -3.08 15.86
N GLN A 25 18.22 -2.40 16.62
CA GLN A 25 18.21 -2.34 18.09
C GLN A 25 16.85 -2.79 18.68
N PRO A 26 16.44 -4.06 18.48
CA PRO A 26 15.09 -4.52 18.86
C PRO A 26 14.84 -4.54 20.37
N GLU A 27 15.88 -4.66 21.20
CA GLU A 27 15.74 -4.59 22.67
C GLU A 27 15.43 -3.17 23.16
N MET A 28 16.04 -2.16 22.52
CA MET A 28 15.79 -0.75 22.83
C MET A 28 14.46 -0.26 22.24
N PHE A 29 14.08 -0.75 21.06
CA PHE A 29 12.89 -0.30 20.34
C PHE A 29 12.01 -1.49 19.91
N PRO A 30 11.41 -2.22 20.88
CA PRO A 30 10.65 -3.44 20.59
C PRO A 30 9.42 -3.20 19.70
N GLY A 31 8.81 -2.01 19.77
CA GLY A 31 7.64 -1.65 18.97
C GLY A 31 7.89 -1.56 17.45
N VAL A 32 9.15 -1.50 17.03
CA VAL A 32 9.56 -1.48 15.61
C VAL A 32 10.56 -2.59 15.28
N ALA A 33 10.65 -3.63 16.12
CA ALA A 33 11.47 -4.80 15.84
C ALA A 33 11.12 -5.40 14.47
N HIS A 34 9.82 -5.44 14.15
CA HIS A 34 9.29 -5.65 12.80
C HIS A 34 8.55 -4.38 12.38
N PHE A 35 8.84 -3.87 11.19
CA PHE A 35 8.21 -2.65 10.70
C PHE A 35 8.02 -2.70 9.18
N HIS A 36 7.24 -3.69 8.73
CA HIS A 36 7.08 -4.01 7.32
C HIS A 36 6.19 -2.98 6.61
N THR A 37 6.51 -2.69 5.36
CA THR A 37 5.70 -1.81 4.51
C THR A 37 4.85 -2.64 3.57
N MET A 38 3.54 -2.39 3.52
CA MET A 38 2.65 -2.96 2.51
C MET A 38 2.30 -1.90 1.46
N ARG A 39 2.41 -2.27 0.19
CA ARG A 39 1.98 -1.43 -0.95
C ARG A 39 0.57 -1.82 -1.31
N VAL A 40 -0.36 -0.88 -1.27
CA VAL A 40 -1.76 -1.07 -1.64
C VAL A 40 -2.00 -0.34 -2.96
N ASN A 41 -2.58 -1.04 -3.94
CA ASN A 41 -2.79 -0.49 -5.28
C ASN A 41 -3.77 0.69 -5.22
N GLN A 42 -3.43 1.81 -5.85
CA GLN A 42 -4.26 3.00 -5.86
C GLN A 42 -5.23 3.01 -7.06
N PRO A 43 -6.41 3.65 -6.95
CA PRO A 43 -7.20 4.02 -8.11
C PRO A 43 -6.42 4.99 -9.01
N MET A 44 -6.62 4.85 -10.34
CA MET A 44 -6.00 5.73 -11.33
C MET A 44 -6.38 7.19 -11.08
N GLY A 45 -5.44 8.12 -11.32
CA GLY A 45 -5.59 9.54 -11.02
C GLY A 45 -5.70 9.91 -9.53
N HIS A 46 -5.59 8.94 -8.60
CA HIS A 46 -5.63 9.16 -7.14
C HIS A 46 -6.92 9.83 -6.63
N PHE A 47 -8.06 9.52 -7.26
CA PHE A 47 -9.38 9.98 -6.80
C PHE A 47 -9.95 9.01 -5.77
N TYR A 48 -10.55 9.56 -4.71
CA TYR A 48 -11.08 8.79 -3.59
C TYR A 48 -12.41 9.35 -3.10
N THR A 49 -13.26 8.47 -2.59
CA THR A 49 -14.31 8.85 -1.64
C THR A 49 -13.76 8.87 -0.21
N THR A 50 -14.38 9.66 0.68
CA THR A 50 -14.01 9.66 2.11
C THR A 50 -14.33 8.31 2.76
N GLU A 51 -15.45 7.69 2.38
CA GLU A 51 -15.85 6.36 2.85
C GLU A 51 -14.77 5.31 2.58
N TYR A 52 -14.23 5.27 1.37
CA TYR A 52 -13.15 4.34 1.02
C TYR A 52 -11.88 4.59 1.85
N LEU A 53 -11.48 5.86 2.03
CA LEU A 53 -10.30 6.19 2.83
C LEU A 53 -10.50 5.83 4.30
N GLU A 54 -11.68 6.08 4.86
CA GLU A 54 -12.03 5.69 6.24
C GLU A 54 -11.94 4.17 6.42
N GLN A 55 -12.46 3.37 5.49
CA GLN A 55 -12.34 1.90 5.53
C GLN A 55 -10.87 1.44 5.54
N LEU A 56 -10.00 2.06 4.73
CA LEU A 56 -8.57 1.76 4.73
C LEU A 56 -7.91 2.15 6.07
N MET A 57 -8.26 3.30 6.64
CA MET A 57 -7.68 3.77 7.89
C MET A 57 -8.14 2.91 9.07
N ASP A 58 -9.42 2.52 9.13
CA ASP A 58 -9.96 1.64 10.17
C ASP A 58 -9.27 0.26 10.18
N LEU A 59 -8.93 -0.25 9.00
CA LEU A 59 -8.12 -1.47 8.87
C LEU A 59 -6.70 -1.24 9.38
N TRP A 60 -6.07 -0.16 8.93
CA TRP A 60 -4.66 0.09 9.20
C TRP A 60 -4.39 0.49 10.66
N GLU A 61 -5.33 1.17 11.31
CA GLU A 61 -5.27 1.47 12.74
C GLU A 61 -5.27 0.19 13.59
N ARG A 62 -6.11 -0.79 13.23
CA ARG A 62 -6.21 -2.05 13.99
C ARG A 62 -5.01 -2.97 13.80
N ARG A 63 -4.39 -2.97 12.61
CA ARG A 63 -3.43 -4.01 12.20
C ARG A 63 -2.06 -3.50 11.81
N GLY A 64 -1.87 -2.19 11.76
CA GLY A 64 -0.63 -1.53 11.41
C GLY A 64 -0.18 -0.55 12.48
N SER A 65 0.65 0.39 12.06
CA SER A 65 1.17 1.47 12.91
C SER A 65 0.28 2.71 12.94
N GLY A 66 -0.74 2.78 12.07
CA GLY A 66 -1.48 4.01 11.78
C GLY A 66 -0.72 5.03 10.91
N LEU A 67 0.56 4.77 10.56
CA LEU A 67 1.35 5.65 9.70
C LEU A 67 1.22 5.25 8.24
N THR A 68 1.11 6.24 7.36
CA THR A 68 1.02 6.03 5.92
C THR A 68 1.90 6.99 5.12
N ASN A 69 2.18 6.64 3.86
CA ASN A 69 2.50 7.64 2.85
C ASN A 69 1.38 7.67 1.81
N MET A 70 0.89 8.86 1.52
CA MET A 70 -0.14 9.16 0.51
C MET A 70 0.51 10.07 -0.54
N HIS A 71 1.28 9.55 -1.49
CA HIS A 71 1.49 8.13 -1.88
C HIS A 71 2.98 7.78 -1.91
N GLY A 72 3.30 6.51 -2.17
CA GLY A 72 4.63 6.13 -2.64
C GLY A 72 4.89 6.72 -4.03
N SER A 73 6.15 6.99 -4.37
CA SER A 73 6.49 7.70 -5.63
C SER A 73 6.05 6.98 -6.91
N THR A 74 5.82 5.67 -6.85
CA THR A 74 5.27 4.90 -8.00
C THR A 74 3.76 5.10 -8.14
N GLY A 75 3.04 5.35 -7.05
CA GLY A 75 1.60 5.55 -7.01
C GLY A 75 0.91 4.86 -5.84
N ASP A 76 1.50 3.80 -5.29
CA ASP A 76 0.88 2.96 -4.25
C ASP A 76 0.50 3.75 -3.00
N ILE A 77 -0.63 3.41 -2.37
CA ILE A 77 -0.89 3.77 -0.98
C ILE A 77 0.09 2.96 -0.11
N ILE A 78 0.77 3.62 0.82
CA ILE A 78 1.79 2.96 1.64
C ILE A 78 1.26 2.80 3.06
N PHE A 79 1.03 1.55 3.44
CA PHE A 79 0.81 1.14 4.82
C PHE A 79 2.17 0.91 5.49
N LEU A 80 2.58 1.87 6.34
CA LEU A 80 3.97 1.97 6.82
C LEU A 80 4.14 1.37 8.22
N GLY A 81 4.50 0.10 8.30
CA GLY A 81 4.87 -0.55 9.55
C GLY A 81 3.78 -1.46 10.09
N THR A 82 3.99 -2.75 9.93
CA THR A 82 3.27 -3.81 10.65
C THR A 82 4.22 -4.99 10.93
N THR A 83 3.70 -6.05 11.54
CA THR A 83 4.42 -7.27 11.89
C THR A 83 4.10 -8.39 10.90
N THR A 84 4.98 -9.40 10.82
CA THR A 84 4.81 -10.53 9.88
C THR A 84 3.46 -11.26 10.04
N PRO A 85 2.97 -11.56 11.26
CA PRO A 85 1.69 -12.25 11.43
C PRO A 85 0.47 -11.46 10.94
N GLN A 86 0.56 -10.13 10.82
CA GLN A 86 -0.56 -9.30 10.36
C GLN A 86 -0.66 -9.20 8.84
N LEU A 87 0.34 -9.66 8.08
CA LEU A 87 0.36 -9.47 6.63
C LEU A 87 -0.82 -10.15 5.93
N GLU A 88 -1.06 -11.42 6.25
CA GLU A 88 -2.18 -12.19 5.69
C GLU A 88 -3.53 -11.64 6.17
N GLU A 89 -3.60 -11.20 7.41
CA GLU A 89 -4.83 -10.64 8.00
C GLU A 89 -5.23 -9.32 7.31
N VAL A 90 -4.27 -8.43 7.09
CA VAL A 90 -4.48 -7.18 6.36
C VAL A 90 -4.87 -7.48 4.91
N PHE A 91 -4.18 -8.42 4.27
CA PHE A 91 -4.47 -8.78 2.88
C PHE A 91 -5.85 -9.42 2.71
N TYR A 92 -6.25 -10.28 3.66
CA TYR A 92 -7.58 -10.88 3.66
C TYR A 92 -8.68 -9.81 3.77
N GLU A 93 -8.55 -8.87 4.71
CA GLU A 93 -9.56 -7.80 4.86
C GLU A 93 -9.56 -6.82 3.68
N LEU A 94 -8.39 -6.46 3.12
CA LEU A 94 -8.30 -5.65 1.91
C LEU A 94 -9.09 -6.28 0.76
N THR A 95 -8.85 -7.57 0.51
CA THR A 95 -9.44 -8.27 -0.64
C THR A 95 -10.91 -8.63 -0.43
N HIS A 96 -11.30 -9.09 0.76
CA HIS A 96 -12.65 -9.60 1.02
C HIS A 96 -13.65 -8.52 1.43
N ASN A 97 -13.18 -7.45 2.11
CA ASN A 97 -14.07 -6.43 2.66
C ASN A 97 -14.02 -5.12 1.85
N ILE A 98 -12.85 -4.74 1.34
CA ILE A 98 -12.61 -3.44 0.67
C ILE A 98 -12.50 -3.61 -0.85
N ASN A 99 -12.46 -4.85 -1.35
CA ASN A 99 -12.24 -5.17 -2.78
C ASN A 99 -11.01 -4.44 -3.34
N GLN A 100 -9.92 -4.44 -2.57
CA GLN A 100 -8.66 -3.80 -2.92
C GLN A 100 -7.51 -4.82 -2.88
N ASP A 101 -6.55 -4.63 -3.77
CA ASP A 101 -5.39 -5.51 -3.93
C ASP A 101 -4.07 -4.82 -3.57
N LEU A 102 -3.01 -5.62 -3.49
CA LEU A 102 -1.65 -5.13 -3.27
C LEU A 102 -1.03 -4.55 -4.55
N GLY A 103 -0.14 -3.59 -4.34
CA GLY A 103 0.73 -3.05 -5.36
C GLY A 103 1.97 -3.92 -5.63
N GLY A 104 2.79 -3.50 -6.59
CA GLY A 104 3.97 -4.26 -7.02
C GLY A 104 5.27 -3.93 -6.27
N SER A 105 6.08 -4.95 -5.99
CA SER A 105 7.50 -4.81 -5.61
C SER A 105 8.35 -6.01 -6.04
N GLY A 106 9.67 -5.82 -6.16
CA GLY A 106 10.60 -6.87 -6.62
C GLY A 106 10.87 -6.78 -8.13
N SER A 107 11.39 -7.85 -8.73
CA SER A 107 11.70 -7.91 -10.16
C SER A 107 10.46 -8.27 -10.98
N ASN A 108 9.47 -7.37 -11.00
CA ASN A 108 8.18 -7.53 -11.67
C ASN A 108 7.71 -6.20 -12.28
N LEU A 109 6.58 -6.26 -12.98
CA LEU A 109 5.81 -5.06 -13.31
C LEU A 109 5.37 -4.39 -12.01
N ARG A 110 5.62 -3.08 -11.91
CA ARG A 110 5.18 -2.27 -10.78
C ARG A 110 3.83 -1.65 -11.08
N THR A 111 3.19 -1.15 -10.02
CA THR A 111 1.90 -0.48 -10.10
C THR A 111 1.95 0.65 -11.13
N PRO A 112 1.13 0.62 -12.18
CA PRO A 112 1.00 1.74 -13.09
C PRO A 112 0.42 2.97 -12.38
N SER A 113 0.75 4.15 -12.87
CA SER A 113 0.14 5.41 -12.45
C SER A 113 -0.01 6.33 -13.65
N ASP A 114 -0.96 7.26 -13.58
CA ASP A 114 -1.27 8.22 -14.63
C ASP A 114 -1.55 9.61 -14.05
N CYS A 115 -1.60 10.60 -14.93
CA CYS A 115 -2.10 11.92 -14.56
C CYS A 115 -3.64 11.88 -14.48
N MET A 116 -4.24 12.96 -13.99
CA MET A 116 -5.69 13.15 -13.94
C MET A 116 -6.40 12.99 -15.31
N GLY A 117 -5.69 13.17 -16.43
CA GLY A 117 -6.21 12.93 -17.77
C GLY A 117 -7.50 13.73 -18.06
N GLN A 118 -8.44 13.10 -18.76
CA GLN A 118 -9.71 13.72 -19.17
C GLN A 118 -10.66 14.00 -18.00
N SER A 119 -10.32 13.61 -16.77
CA SER A 119 -11.12 13.91 -15.59
C SER A 119 -11.25 15.41 -15.37
N MET A 120 -10.12 16.10 -15.55
CA MET A 120 -9.93 17.46 -15.06
C MET A 120 -8.92 18.25 -15.91
N CYS A 121 -8.42 17.70 -17.04
CA CYS A 121 -7.48 18.38 -17.92
C CYS A 121 -7.99 18.44 -19.37
N GLU A 122 -8.20 19.66 -19.87
CA GLU A 122 -8.61 19.98 -21.23
C GLU A 122 -7.54 19.70 -22.29
N TYR A 123 -6.29 19.41 -21.87
CA TYR A 123 -5.17 19.05 -22.74
C TYR A 123 -4.95 17.52 -22.87
N ALA A 124 -5.79 16.71 -22.22
CA ALA A 124 -5.66 15.26 -22.27
C ALA A 124 -5.96 14.73 -23.69
N CYS A 125 -4.90 14.30 -24.39
CA CYS A 125 -4.99 13.87 -25.79
C CYS A 125 -5.55 12.44 -25.97
N THR A 126 -5.51 11.63 -24.93
CA THR A 126 -6.07 10.27 -24.91
C THR A 126 -6.83 10.02 -23.60
N THR A 127 -7.76 9.07 -23.64
CA THR A 127 -8.47 8.63 -22.44
C THR A 127 -7.51 7.82 -21.58
N HIS A 128 -7.13 8.39 -20.45
CA HIS A 128 -6.41 7.72 -19.37
C HIS A 128 -7.44 7.46 -18.27
N SER A 129 -7.67 6.18 -17.96
CA SER A 129 -8.70 5.68 -17.02
C SER A 129 -10.14 6.14 -17.32
N SER A 130 -11.04 5.19 -17.52
CA SER A 130 -12.47 5.49 -17.64
C SER A 130 -13.01 5.90 -16.26
N HIS A 131 -13.57 7.11 -16.16
CA HIS A 131 -14.20 7.74 -14.98
C HIS A 131 -15.43 7.01 -14.40
N TYR A 132 -15.46 5.68 -14.44
CA TYR A 132 -16.58 4.87 -13.95
C TYR A 132 -16.35 4.21 -12.59
N ALA A 133 -15.19 4.40 -11.96
CA ALA A 133 -14.94 3.85 -10.63
C ALA A 133 -14.14 4.83 -9.77
N ALA A 134 -14.78 5.92 -9.36
CA ALA A 134 -14.45 6.45 -8.03
C ALA A 134 -14.91 5.36 -7.06
N ILE A 135 -13.96 4.66 -6.46
CA ILE A 135 -14.18 3.75 -5.34
C ILE A 135 -14.35 4.61 -4.08
#